data_AF-A0A349J8S6-F1
#
_entry.id   AF-A0A349J8S6-F1
#
_cell.length_a   1.000
_cell.length_b   1.000
_cell.length_c   1.000
_cell.angle_alpha   90.00
_cell.angle_beta   90.00
_cell.angle_gamma   90.00
#
_symmetry.space_group_name_H-M   'P 1'
#
loop_
_entity.id
_entity.type
_entity.pdbx_description
1 polymer ?
#
loop_
_entity_poly.entity_id
_entity_poly.type
_entity_poly.pdbx_seq_one_letter_code
_entity_poly.pdbx_strand_id
1 'polypeptide(L)'
;WPVHGFEDVMGHPRSYIGRVVMVAILLGAAGCMHFFVASSVESWPINVSGKPYFSPQFWVVPIIETALLAGALVNLLAVFHACKLVPGDNAVVDPRLTDDQFCLVLPIDAERYSAESLSRWLADHKAERIESRTPAVETAHA
;
A
#
# COMPACT_ATOMS: atom_id res chain seq x y z
N TRP A 1 -17.94 -14.54 -5.51
CA TRP A 1 -18.02 -13.83 -6.81
C TRP A 1 -17.30 -12.49 -6.64
N PRO A 2 -16.29 -12.13 -7.45
CA PRO A 2 -15.69 -10.80 -7.38
C PRO A 2 -16.66 -9.75 -7.95
N VAL A 3 -17.05 -8.78 -7.13
CA VAL A 3 -17.83 -7.62 -7.57
C VAL A 3 -16.87 -6.63 -8.21
N HIS A 4 -16.74 -6.67 -9.53
CA HIS A 4 -15.92 -5.72 -10.28
C HIS A 4 -16.59 -4.35 -10.36
N GLY A 5 -15.82 -3.27 -10.34
CA GLY A 5 -16.33 -1.89 -10.44
C GLY A 5 -16.93 -1.32 -9.15
N PHE A 6 -16.85 -2.06 -8.04
CA PHE A 6 -17.29 -1.56 -6.73
C PHE A 6 -16.52 -0.31 -6.28
N GLU A 7 -15.24 -0.24 -6.65
CA GLU A 7 -14.36 0.91 -6.38
C GLU A 7 -14.84 2.21 -7.04
N ASP A 8 -15.37 2.14 -8.26
CA ASP A 8 -15.94 3.29 -8.96
C ASP A 8 -17.25 3.75 -8.30
N VAL A 9 -18.08 2.80 -7.82
CA VAL A 9 -19.34 3.10 -7.11
C VAL A 9 -19.08 3.73 -5.75
N MET A 10 -18.06 3.26 -5.03
CA MET A 10 -17.63 3.81 -3.75
C MET A 10 -16.94 5.18 -3.86
N GLY A 11 -16.57 5.60 -5.09
CA GLY A 11 -15.91 6.88 -5.34
C GLY A 11 -14.50 6.97 -4.75
N HIS A 12 -13.79 5.85 -4.64
CA HIS A 12 -12.46 5.85 -4.03
C HIS A 12 -11.42 6.44 -5.00
N PRO A 13 -10.59 7.42 -4.55
CA PRO A 13 -9.57 7.99 -5.42
C PRO A 13 -8.44 7.00 -5.70
N ARG A 14 -7.73 7.19 -6.83
CA ARG A 14 -6.54 6.37 -7.13
C ARG A 14 -5.47 6.51 -6.04
N SER A 15 -4.93 5.37 -5.60
CA SER A 15 -3.88 5.31 -4.59
C SER A 15 -2.61 6.06 -5.00
N TYR A 16 -1.94 6.69 -4.02
CA TYR A 16 -0.68 7.41 -4.22
C TYR A 16 0.55 6.46 -4.23
N ILE A 17 0.39 5.20 -3.81
CA ILE A 17 1.48 4.23 -3.60
C ILE A 17 2.33 4.07 -4.87
N GLY A 18 1.69 3.95 -6.04
CA GLY A 18 2.40 3.78 -7.31
C GLY A 18 3.36 4.92 -7.64
N ARG A 19 3.04 6.17 -7.27
CA ARG A 19 3.93 7.32 -7.51
C ARG A 19 5.16 7.27 -6.62
N VAL A 20 4.99 6.88 -5.36
CA VAL A 20 6.08 6.77 -4.38
C VAL A 20 7.03 5.63 -4.77
N VAL A 21 6.48 4.49 -5.21
CA VAL A 21 7.28 3.36 -5.72
C VAL A 21 8.08 3.77 -6.97
N MET A 22 7.48 4.53 -7.89
CA MET A 22 8.19 5.02 -9.07
C MET A 22 9.42 5.86 -8.72
N VAL A 23 9.28 6.79 -7.76
CA VAL A 23 10.40 7.60 -7.27
C VAL A 23 11.48 6.70 -6.65
N ALA A 24 11.09 5.70 -5.87
CA ALA A 24 12.05 4.77 -5.25
C ALA A 24 12.84 3.95 -6.27
N ILE A 25 12.20 3.48 -7.34
CA ILE A 25 12.87 2.76 -8.45
C ILE A 25 13.92 3.66 -9.10
N LEU A 26 13.56 4.90 -9.42
CA LEU A 26 14.49 5.85 -10.05
C LEU A 26 15.67 6.19 -9.14
N LEU A 27 15.42 6.38 -7.84
CA LEU A 27 16.48 6.62 -6.86
C LEU A 27 17.38 5.41 -6.66
N GLY A 28 16.82 4.19 -6.64
CA GLY A 28 17.60 2.95 -6.56
C GLY A 28 18.52 2.76 -7.77
N ALA A 29 18.00 3.02 -8.98
CA ALA A 29 18.80 2.97 -10.20
C ALA A 29 19.92 4.03 -10.21
N ALA A 30 19.58 5.28 -9.88
CA ALA A 30 20.54 6.39 -9.83
C ALA A 30 21.61 6.17 -8.76
N GLY A 31 21.23 5.67 -7.58
CA GLY A 31 22.14 5.36 -6.49
C GLY A 31 23.13 4.26 -6.86
N CYS A 32 22.67 3.19 -7.54
CA CYS A 32 23.54 2.13 -8.03
C CYS A 32 24.52 2.63 -9.10
N MET A 33 24.02 3.42 -10.07
CA MET A 33 24.87 4.04 -11.09
C MET A 33 25.94 4.95 -10.48
N HIS A 34 25.55 5.78 -9.51
CA HIS A 34 26.48 6.65 -8.78
C HIS A 34 27.54 5.82 -8.03
N PHE A 35 27.13 4.74 -7.37
CA PHE A 35 28.05 3.84 -6.67
C PHE A 35 29.11 3.25 -7.62
N PHE A 36 28.74 2.82 -8.83
CA PHE A 36 29.72 2.32 -9.81
C PHE A 36 30.67 3.39 -10.32
N VAL A 37 30.19 4.60 -10.59
CA VAL A 37 31.05 5.71 -10.99
C VAL A 37 32.03 6.05 -9.88
N ALA A 38 31.54 6.26 -8.66
CA ALA A 38 32.36 6.59 -7.51
C ALA A 38 33.40 5.51 -7.20
N SER A 39 33.05 4.23 -7.30
CA SER A 39 33.97 3.12 -7.00
C SER A 39 34.93 2.81 -8.14
N SER A 40 34.42 2.55 -9.34
CA SER A 40 35.17 1.96 -10.46
C SER A 40 35.88 2.99 -11.33
N VAL A 41 35.48 4.27 -11.26
CA VAL A 41 36.08 5.36 -12.05
C VAL A 41 36.91 6.29 -11.17
N GLU A 42 36.37 6.71 -10.03
CA GLU A 42 36.99 7.75 -9.19
C GLU A 42 37.89 7.18 -8.09
N SER A 43 37.35 6.31 -7.24
CA SER A 43 38.03 5.90 -6.00
C SER A 43 39.11 4.84 -6.21
N TRP A 44 38.80 3.80 -6.99
CA TRP A 44 39.73 2.68 -7.22
C TRP A 44 39.52 2.08 -8.62
N PRO A 45 40.11 2.68 -9.66
CA PRO A 45 40.02 2.16 -11.02
C PRO A 45 40.89 0.91 -11.22
N ILE A 46 40.27 -0.27 -11.35
CA ILE A 46 40.94 -1.56 -11.63
C ILE A 46 40.88 -1.86 -13.12
N ASN A 47 42.01 -2.14 -13.74
CA ASN A 47 42.03 -2.64 -15.12
C ASN A 47 41.58 -4.11 -15.13
N VAL A 48 40.30 -4.33 -15.44
CA VAL A 48 39.74 -5.67 -15.65
C VAL A 48 39.64 -5.94 -17.15
N SER A 49 40.48 -6.84 -17.65
CA SER A 49 40.44 -7.31 -19.04
C SER A 49 40.66 -6.21 -20.10
N GLY A 50 41.31 -5.08 -19.77
CA GLY A 50 41.58 -3.99 -20.70
C GLY A 50 40.36 -3.13 -21.05
N LYS A 51 39.23 -3.30 -20.35
CA LYS A 51 37.99 -2.55 -20.60
C LYS A 51 38.08 -1.12 -20.04
N PRO A 52 37.32 -0.17 -20.60
CA PRO A 52 37.20 1.17 -20.02
C PRO A 52 36.66 1.13 -18.59
N TYR A 53 37.16 2.00 -17.71
CA TYR A 53 36.67 2.11 -16.33
C TYR A 53 35.18 2.45 -16.26
N PHE A 54 34.70 3.27 -17.19
CA PHE A 54 33.27 3.54 -17.37
C PHE A 54 32.66 2.55 -18.38
N SER A 55 32.00 1.51 -17.87
CA SER A 55 31.37 0.46 -18.68
C SER A 55 29.95 0.13 -18.21
N PRO A 56 28.97 1.03 -18.44
CA PRO A 56 27.59 0.89 -17.95
C PRO A 56 26.87 -0.38 -18.40
N GLN A 57 27.31 -0.98 -19.50
CA GLN A 57 26.77 -2.23 -20.05
C GLN A 57 26.92 -3.42 -19.09
N PHE A 58 27.97 -3.44 -18.25
CA PHE A 58 28.16 -4.48 -17.23
C PHE A 58 27.42 -4.17 -15.92
N TRP A 59 26.94 -2.94 -15.74
CA TRP A 59 26.25 -2.50 -14.52
C TRP A 59 24.73 -2.66 -14.62
N VAL A 60 24.19 -2.99 -15.79
CA VAL A 60 22.74 -3.10 -16.05
C VAL A 60 22.05 -4.04 -15.07
N VAL A 61 22.60 -5.24 -14.84
CA VAL A 61 21.99 -6.22 -13.93
C VAL A 61 21.95 -5.67 -12.49
N PRO A 62 23.08 -5.23 -11.88
CA PRO A 62 23.04 -4.57 -10.58
C PRO A 62 22.10 -3.37 -10.47
N ILE A 63 22.04 -2.52 -11.51
CA ILE A 63 21.18 -1.33 -11.53
C ILE A 63 19.71 -1.73 -11.47
N ILE A 64 19.30 -2.70 -12.29
CA ILE A 64 17.92 -3.20 -12.30
C ILE A 64 17.56 -3.85 -10.97
N GLU A 65 18.43 -4.71 -10.42
CA GLU A 65 18.18 -5.36 -9.13
C GLU A 65 18.03 -4.35 -7.99
N THR A 66 18.90 -3.33 -7.94
CA THR A 66 18.83 -2.29 -6.91
C THR A 66 17.58 -1.42 -7.06
N ALA A 67 17.18 -1.12 -8.30
CA ALA A 67 15.97 -0.37 -8.58
C ALA A 67 14.71 -1.14 -8.17
N LEU A 68 14.63 -2.44 -8.51
CA LEU A 68 13.52 -3.31 -8.14
C LEU A 68 13.45 -3.53 -6.63
N LEU A 69 14.59 -3.74 -5.97
CA LEU A 69 14.66 -3.87 -4.51
C LEU A 69 14.17 -2.61 -3.81
N ALA A 70 14.64 -1.43 -4.23
CA ALA A 70 14.20 -0.16 -3.68
C ALA A 70 12.68 0.05 -3.85
N GLY A 71 12.16 -0.25 -5.05
CA GLY A 71 10.73 -0.21 -5.33
C GLY A 71 9.91 -1.16 -4.46
N ALA A 72 10.35 -2.41 -4.31
CA ALA A 72 9.66 -3.43 -3.53
C ALA A 72 9.60 -3.09 -2.03
N LEU A 73 10.72 -2.64 -1.45
CA LEU A 73 10.78 -2.23 -0.04
C LEU A 73 9.87 -1.03 0.23
N VAL A 74 9.91 -0.02 -0.63
CA VAL A 74 9.04 1.15 -0.50
C VAL A 74 7.58 0.79 -0.71
N ASN A 75 7.25 -0.12 -1.64
CA ASN A 75 5.89 -0.61 -1.82
C ASN A 75 5.36 -1.28 -0.56
N LEU A 76 6.15 -2.17 0.05
CA LEU A 76 5.78 -2.86 1.29
C LEU A 76 5.50 -1.86 2.41
N LEU A 77 6.42 -0.92 2.64
CA LEU A 77 6.28 0.10 3.68
C LEU A 77 5.09 1.04 3.41
N ALA A 78 4.88 1.43 2.15
CA ALA A 78 3.77 2.29 1.77
C ALA A 78 2.41 1.60 1.99
N VAL A 79 2.29 0.30 1.72
CA VAL A 79 1.06 -0.47 1.99
C VAL A 79 0.81 -0.57 3.49
N PHE A 80 1.83 -0.90 4.29
CA PHE A 80 1.67 -0.97 5.74
C PHE A 80 1.25 0.37 6.34
N HIS A 81 1.80 1.47 5.84
CA HIS A 81 1.41 2.80 6.28
C HIS A 81 0.01 3.20 5.81
N ALA A 82 -0.29 3.06 4.51
CA ALA A 82 -1.57 3.49 3.93
C ALA A 82 -2.76 2.71 4.50
N CYS A 83 -2.59 1.41 4.72
CA CYS A 83 -3.63 0.53 5.26
C CYS A 83 -3.58 0.39 6.79
N LYS A 84 -2.68 1.11 7.47
CA LYS A 84 -2.44 1.00 8.93
C LYS A 84 -2.25 -0.45 9.41
N LEU A 85 -1.58 -1.27 8.60
CA LEU A 85 -1.33 -2.70 8.88
C LEU A 85 -0.13 -2.89 9.81
N VAL A 86 -0.16 -2.23 10.96
CA VAL A 86 0.84 -2.43 12.02
C VAL A 86 0.37 -3.53 12.97
N PRO A 87 1.28 -4.36 13.53
CA PRO A 87 0.92 -5.31 14.58
C PRO A 87 0.27 -4.58 15.76
N GLY A 88 -0.98 -4.90 16.05
CA GLY A 88 -1.80 -4.22 17.04
C GLY A 88 -3.22 -4.75 17.04
N ASP A 89 -4.06 -4.20 17.92
CA ASP A 89 -5.44 -4.63 18.08
C ASP A 89 -6.31 -3.99 16.99
N ASN A 90 -6.39 -4.65 15.83
CA ASN A 90 -7.31 -4.25 14.77
C ASN A 90 -8.70 -4.77 15.14
N ALA A 91 -9.64 -3.86 15.36
CA ALA A 91 -11.02 -4.23 15.68
C ALA A 91 -11.64 -5.06 14.54
N VAL A 92 -11.73 -6.37 14.75
CA VAL A 92 -12.43 -7.27 13.84
C VAL A 92 -13.93 -7.10 14.06
N VAL A 93 -14.63 -6.63 13.04
CA VAL A 93 -16.09 -6.41 13.11
C VAL A 93 -16.82 -7.74 13.27
N ASP A 94 -16.48 -8.73 12.45
CA ASP A 94 -16.98 -10.10 12.56
C ASP A 94 -15.93 -11.11 12.01
N PRO A 95 -15.62 -12.21 12.73
CA PRO A 95 -14.68 -13.23 12.27
C PRO A 95 -15.06 -13.92 10.94
N ARG A 96 -16.35 -13.93 10.57
CA ARG A 96 -16.85 -14.58 9.35
C ARG A 96 -16.67 -13.74 8.08
N LEU A 97 -16.19 -12.51 8.20
CA LEU A 97 -15.95 -11.62 7.05
C LEU A 97 -14.95 -12.18 6.04
N THR A 98 -14.02 -13.01 6.50
CA THR A 98 -13.02 -13.65 5.63
C THR A 98 -13.51 -14.97 5.04
N ASP A 99 -14.65 -15.49 5.48
CA ASP A 99 -15.19 -16.79 5.07
C ASP A 99 -16.33 -16.62 4.07
N ASP A 100 -17.53 -16.25 4.55
CA ASP A 100 -18.77 -16.31 3.76
C ASP A 100 -19.64 -15.04 3.81
N GLN A 101 -19.26 -14.02 4.59
CA GLN A 101 -20.10 -12.83 4.80
C GLN A 101 -19.46 -11.54 4.27
N PHE A 102 -20.30 -10.66 3.70
CA PHE A 102 -19.95 -9.27 3.39
C PHE A 102 -20.62 -8.34 4.42
N CYS A 103 -19.90 -7.32 4.87
CA CYS A 103 -20.43 -6.33 5.79
C CYS A 103 -20.28 -4.92 5.22
N LEU A 104 -21.33 -4.12 5.43
CA LEU A 104 -21.33 -2.69 5.19
C LEU A 104 -21.26 -1.99 6.55
N VAL A 105 -20.17 -1.26 6.79
CA VAL A 105 -20.01 -0.45 8.00
C VAL A 105 -20.34 0.99 7.66
N LEU A 106 -21.43 1.50 8.25
CA LEU A 106 -21.90 2.86 8.03
C LEU A 106 -21.74 3.68 9.32
N PRO A 107 -21.12 4.88 9.25
CA PRO A 107 -21.08 5.77 10.39
C PRO A 107 -22.50 6.28 10.70
N ILE A 108 -22.89 6.21 11.97
CA ILE A 108 -24.14 6.80 12.45
C ILE A 108 -23.87 8.26 12.76
N ASP A 109 -24.61 9.15 12.10
CA ASP A 109 -24.52 10.59 12.28
C ASP A 109 -25.93 11.14 12.50
N ALA A 110 -26.20 11.68 13.69
CA ALA A 110 -27.52 12.14 14.08
C ALA A 110 -28.06 13.25 13.16
N GLU A 111 -27.19 14.01 12.48
CA GLU A 111 -27.61 15.10 11.59
C GLU A 111 -27.92 14.63 10.16
N ARG A 112 -27.28 13.55 9.69
CA ARG A 112 -27.43 13.07 8.31
C ARG A 112 -28.14 11.72 8.21
N TYR A 113 -27.72 10.76 9.02
CA TYR A 113 -28.14 9.36 8.92
C TYR A 113 -28.37 8.77 10.31
N SER A 114 -29.61 8.84 10.79
CA SER A 114 -30.00 8.23 12.06
C SER A 114 -29.92 6.70 12.00
N ALA A 115 -29.65 6.07 13.14
CA ALA A 115 -29.58 4.61 13.25
C ALA A 115 -30.86 3.92 12.76
N GLU A 116 -32.03 4.52 13.04
CA GLU A 116 -33.34 4.01 12.62
C GLU A 116 -33.57 4.15 11.11
N SER A 117 -33.10 5.25 10.50
CA SER A 117 -33.17 5.42 9.05
C SER A 117 -32.28 4.40 8.34
N LEU A 118 -31.07 4.20 8.84
CA LEU A 118 -30.12 3.24 8.27
C LEU A 118 -30.60 1.80 8.44
N SER A 119 -31.16 1.43 9.59
CA SER A 119 -31.67 0.07 9.82
C SER A 119 -32.84 -0.27 8.91
N ARG A 120 -33.76 0.69 8.68
CA ARG A 120 -34.85 0.54 7.71
C ARG A 120 -34.31 0.37 6.29
N TRP A 121 -33.38 1.23 5.88
CA TRP A 121 -32.78 1.15 4.55
C TRP A 121 -32.08 -0.19 4.31
N LEU A 122 -31.35 -0.71 5.31
CA LEU A 122 -30.71 -2.03 5.25
C LEU A 122 -31.74 -3.17 5.17
N ALA A 123 -32.84 -3.09 5.92
CA ALA A 123 -33.92 -4.08 5.88
C ALA A 123 -34.60 -4.12 4.50
N ASP A 124 -34.83 -2.96 3.89
CA ASP A 124 -35.40 -2.85 2.54
C ASP A 124 -34.49 -3.52 1.49
N HIS A 125 -33.16 -3.41 1.67
CA HIS A 125 -32.15 -4.03 0.81
C HIS A 125 -31.78 -5.47 1.21
N LYS A 126 -32.60 -6.14 2.04
CA LYS A 126 -32.45 -7.55 2.41
C LYS A 126 -31.17 -7.89 3.18
N ALA A 127 -30.68 -6.99 4.03
CA ALA A 127 -29.59 -7.30 4.95
C ALA A 127 -29.99 -8.47 5.88
N GLU A 128 -29.16 -9.52 5.95
CA GLU A 128 -29.40 -10.70 6.78
C GLU A 128 -29.27 -10.39 8.29
N ARG A 129 -28.29 -9.56 8.65
CA ARG A 129 -27.99 -9.16 10.03
C ARG A 129 -27.68 -7.68 10.11
N ILE A 130 -28.29 -6.99 11.07
CA ILE A 130 -28.13 -5.55 11.32
C ILE A 130 -27.76 -5.37 12.79
N GLU A 131 -26.60 -4.77 13.05
CA GLU A 131 -26.12 -4.48 14.41
C GLU A 131 -25.62 -3.04 14.50
N SER A 132 -25.97 -2.35 15.58
CA SER A 132 -25.35 -1.08 15.96
C SER A 132 -24.24 -1.36 16.96
N ARG A 133 -23.00 -0.98 16.61
CA ARG A 133 -21.86 -1.07 17.52
C ARG A 133 -21.30 0.32 17.78
N THR A 134 -21.16 0.67 19.05
CA THR A 134 -20.33 1.82 19.44
C THR A 134 -18.87 1.40 19.29
N PRO A 135 -18.01 2.18 18.61
CA PRO A 135 -16.59 1.84 18.54
C PRO A 135 -16.04 1.74 19.96
N ALA A 136 -15.27 0.67 20.24
CA ALA A 136 -14.48 0.62 21.45
C ALA A 136 -13.54 1.83 21.43
N VAL A 137 -13.56 2.63 22.50
CA VAL A 137 -12.81 3.89 22.62
C VAL A 137 -11.38 3.66 22.15
N GLU A 138 -10.98 4.36 21.09
CA GLU A 138 -9.61 4.41 20.59
C GLU A 138 -8.74 4.95 21.74
N THR A 139 -8.06 4.06 22.47
CA THR A 139 -7.01 4.46 23.40
C THR A 139 -5.91 5.07 22.54
N ALA A 140 -5.87 6.39 22.52
CA ALA A 140 -4.86 7.19 21.85
C ALA A 140 -3.47 6.68 22.24
N HIS A 141 -2.82 5.98 21.31
CA HIS A 141 -1.40 5.71 21.41
C HIS A 141 -0.67 6.95 20.92
N ALA A 142 -0.10 7.67 21.91
CA ALA A 142 0.82 8.80 21.75
C ALA A 142 2.11 8.42 21.02
#